data_AF-A0A8J9TVM0-F1
#
_entry.id   AF-A0A8J9TVM0-F1
#
_cell.length_a   1.000
_cell.length_b   1.000
_cell.length_c   1.000
_cell.angle_alpha   90.00
_cell.angle_beta   90.00
_cell.angle_gamma   90.00
#
_symmetry.space_group_name_H-M   'P 1'
#
loop_
_entity.id
_entity.type
_entity.pdbx_description
1 polymer ?
#
loop_
_entity_poly.entity_id
_entity_poly.type
_entity_poly.pdbx_seq_one_letter_code
_entity_poly.pdbx_strand_id
1 'polypeptide(L)'
;HHFVAIIYLSAPVFWVEYRWFMGACLTVEVNTWFLILRRLVYKRQSWIPAICVEVVDKSFYISWIVIRCFIYPSLLVKMVNLAIIGIQLSGHFWHWPLLFIPLHFFLCVLNLKWSYDLFEPIIRKRMKGNGAKQATVATGL
;
A
#
# COMPACT_ATOMS: atom_id res chain seq x y z
N HIS A 1 -8.43 -1.60 10.86
CA HIS A 1 -7.96 -1.13 9.53
C HIS A 1 -8.93 -0.12 8.91
N HIS A 2 -10.15 -0.52 8.52
CA HIS A 2 -11.08 0.41 7.84
C HIS A 2 -11.46 1.63 8.68
N PHE A 3 -11.70 1.45 9.97
CA PHE A 3 -11.99 2.58 10.88
C PHE A 3 -10.81 3.59 10.96
N VAL A 4 -9.58 3.08 11.05
CA VAL A 4 -8.33 3.86 11.02
C VAL A 4 -8.21 4.60 9.70
N ALA A 5 -8.50 3.94 8.58
CA ALA A 5 -8.48 4.56 7.24
C ALA A 5 -9.58 5.63 7.07
N ILE A 6 -10.78 5.43 7.61
CA ILE A 6 -11.88 6.41 7.58
C ILE A 6 -11.49 7.68 8.34
N ILE A 7 -10.96 7.53 9.56
CA ILE A 7 -10.45 8.66 10.34
C ILE A 7 -9.35 9.38 9.56
N TYR A 8 -8.42 8.63 8.98
CA TYR A 8 -7.30 9.16 8.23
C TYR A 8 -7.73 9.91 6.95
N LEU A 9 -8.76 9.42 6.25
CA LEU A 9 -9.34 10.05 5.06
C LEU A 9 -10.23 11.25 5.39
N SER A 10 -10.79 11.33 6.60
CA SER A 10 -11.59 12.48 7.03
C SER A 10 -10.74 13.73 7.32
N ALA A 11 -9.47 13.55 7.70
CA ALA A 11 -8.54 14.64 8.01
C ALA A 11 -8.38 15.70 6.90
N PRO A 12 -8.10 15.33 5.63
CA PRO A 12 -7.95 16.30 4.55
C PRO A 12 -9.25 17.04 4.16
N VAL A 13 -10.42 16.61 4.66
CA VAL A 13 -11.68 17.35 4.47
C VAL A 13 -11.65 18.66 5.29
N PHE A 14 -11.08 18.61 6.50
CA PHE A 14 -11.01 19.75 7.41
C PHE A 14 -9.82 20.67 7.16
N TRP A 15 -8.72 20.14 6.59
CA TRP A 15 -7.51 20.93 6.30
C TRP A 15 -7.11 20.86 4.83
N VAL A 16 -7.41 21.94 4.10
CA VAL A 16 -7.20 22.05 2.65
C VAL A 16 -5.75 21.85 2.24
N GLU A 17 -4.81 22.33 3.06
CA GLU A 17 -3.36 22.27 2.85
C GLU A 17 -2.82 20.83 2.78
N TYR A 18 -3.53 19.88 3.38
CA TYR A 18 -3.14 18.46 3.40
C TYR A 18 -3.95 17.60 2.43
N ARG A 19 -4.77 18.18 1.54
CA ARG A 19 -5.58 17.41 0.57
C ARG A 19 -4.76 16.53 -0.37
N TRP A 20 -3.53 16.92 -0.68
CA TRP A 20 -2.63 16.11 -1.49
C TRP A 20 -2.27 14.77 -0.81
N PHE A 21 -2.30 14.69 0.53
CA PHE A 21 -2.18 13.41 1.24
C PHE A 21 -3.34 12.47 0.93
N MET A 22 -4.55 12.99 0.74
CA MET A 22 -5.72 12.17 0.42
C MET A 22 -5.52 11.41 -0.89
N GLY A 23 -5.05 12.11 -1.93
CA GLY A 23 -4.75 11.49 -3.23
C GLY A 23 -3.70 10.39 -3.08
N ALA A 24 -2.65 10.65 -2.32
CA ALA A 24 -1.59 9.68 -2.05
C ALA A 24 -2.09 8.46 -1.25
N CYS A 25 -3.00 8.66 -0.29
CA CYS A 25 -3.64 7.58 0.46
C CYS A 25 -4.58 6.74 -0.41
N LEU A 26 -5.26 7.34 -1.38
CA LEU A 26 -6.12 6.63 -2.32
C LEU A 26 -5.33 5.82 -3.37
N THR A 27 -4.02 6.05 -3.52
CA THR A 27 -3.20 5.25 -4.46
C THR A 27 -3.19 3.76 -4.10
N VAL A 28 -3.44 3.38 -2.85
CA VAL A 28 -3.63 1.99 -2.46
C VAL A 28 -4.77 1.29 -3.22
N GLU A 29 -5.78 2.03 -3.67
CA GLU A 29 -6.87 1.48 -4.47
C GLU A 29 -6.42 0.99 -5.83
N VAL A 30 -5.32 1.53 -6.38
CA VAL A 30 -4.70 1.01 -7.61
C VAL A 30 -4.23 -0.44 -7.40
N ASN A 31 -3.68 -0.76 -6.23
CA ASN A 31 -3.34 -2.15 -5.89
C ASN A 31 -4.59 -3.02 -5.78
N THR A 32 -5.68 -2.50 -5.22
CA THR A 32 -6.97 -3.19 -5.17
C THR A 32 -7.50 -3.48 -6.58
N TRP A 33 -7.42 -2.51 -7.50
CA TRP A 33 -7.81 -2.69 -8.90
C TRP A 33 -7.00 -3.77 -9.58
N PHE A 34 -5.66 -3.78 -9.41
CA PHE A 34 -4.82 -4.84 -9.95
C PHE A 34 -5.08 -6.20 -9.31
N LEU A 35 -5.41 -6.27 -8.01
CA LEU A 35 -5.82 -7.51 -7.35
C LEU A 35 -7.11 -8.08 -7.95
N ILE A 36 -8.13 -7.25 -8.13
CA ILE A 36 -9.40 -7.65 -8.73
C ILE A 36 -9.18 -8.09 -10.17
N LEU A 37 -8.45 -7.30 -10.95
CA LEU A 37 -8.13 -7.61 -12.34
C LEU A 37 -7.39 -8.94 -12.45
N ARG A 38 -6.39 -9.16 -11.60
CA ARG A 38 -5.63 -10.41 -11.53
C ARG A 38 -6.54 -11.61 -11.24
N ARG A 39 -7.45 -11.49 -10.26
CA ARG A 39 -8.42 -12.55 -9.94
C ARG A 39 -9.35 -12.86 -11.12
N LEU A 40 -9.82 -11.84 -11.82
CA LEU A 40 -10.68 -12.01 -13.00
C LEU A 40 -9.93 -12.69 -14.15
N VAL A 41 -8.69 -12.28 -14.40
CA VAL A 41 -7.85 -12.82 -15.47
C VAL A 41 -7.49 -14.29 -15.19
N TYR A 42 -7.10 -14.65 -13.97
CA TYR A 42 -6.83 -16.05 -13.62
C TYR A 42 -8.07 -16.94 -13.73
N LYS A 43 -9.26 -16.43 -13.33
CA LYS A 43 -10.51 -17.19 -13.46
C LYS A 43 -10.85 -17.52 -14.92
N ARG A 44 -10.41 -16.68 -15.87
CA ARG A 44 -10.66 -16.83 -17.31
C ARG A 44 -9.40 -17.19 -18.10
N GLN A 45 -8.40 -17.79 -17.45
CA GLN A 45 -7.10 -18.05 -18.05
C GLN A 45 -7.14 -18.88 -19.35
N SER A 46 -8.15 -19.75 -19.52
CA SER A 46 -8.32 -20.53 -20.75
C SER A 46 -8.78 -19.70 -21.97
N TRP A 47 -9.33 -18.51 -21.74
CA TRP A 47 -9.84 -17.61 -22.79
C TRP A 47 -8.92 -16.39 -23.01
N ILE A 48 -7.92 -16.19 -22.15
CA ILE A 48 -7.07 -15.01 -22.14
C ILE A 48 -5.64 -15.40 -22.54
N PRO A 49 -4.96 -14.63 -23.41
CA PRO A 49 -3.57 -14.89 -23.77
C PRO A 49 -2.66 -14.91 -22.53
N ALA A 50 -1.71 -15.86 -22.50
CA ALA A 50 -0.76 -15.99 -21.39
C ALA A 50 0.03 -14.70 -21.10
N ILE A 51 0.33 -13.93 -22.15
CA ILE A 51 1.01 -12.64 -22.05
C ILE A 51 0.21 -11.65 -21.20
N CYS A 52 -1.12 -11.60 -21.36
CA CYS A 52 -1.97 -10.70 -20.57
C CYS A 52 -1.98 -11.09 -19.09
N VAL A 53 -1.98 -12.40 -18.79
CA VAL A 53 -1.90 -12.90 -17.41
C VAL A 53 -0.58 -12.47 -16.76
N GLU A 54 0.53 -12.63 -17.47
CA GLU A 54 1.85 -12.26 -16.97
C GLU A 54 2.01 -10.74 -16.77
N VAL A 55 1.50 -9.93 -17.70
CA VAL A 55 1.51 -8.46 -17.58
C VAL A 55 0.74 -8.02 -16.35
N VAL A 56 -0.49 -8.53 -16.14
CA VAL A 56 -1.32 -8.15 -14.99
C VAL A 56 -0.67 -8.57 -13.66
N ASP A 57 -0.07 -9.75 -13.59
CA ASP A 57 0.63 -10.20 -12.39
C ASP A 57 1.87 -9.35 -12.08
N LYS A 58 2.68 -9.03 -13.11
CA LYS A 58 3.82 -8.09 -12.94
C LYS A 58 3.37 -6.70 -12.52
N SER A 59 2.34 -6.15 -13.15
CA SER A 59 1.78 -4.84 -12.80
C SER A 59 1.29 -4.81 -11.35
N PHE A 60 0.67 -5.89 -10.88
CA PHE A 60 0.30 -6.02 -9.47
C PHE A 60 1.51 -5.95 -8.53
N TYR A 61 2.58 -6.73 -8.76
CA TYR A 61 3.75 -6.69 -7.87
C TYR A 61 4.50 -5.35 -7.94
N ILE A 62 4.62 -4.75 -9.13
CA ILE A 62 5.26 -3.45 -9.31
C ILE A 62 4.47 -2.38 -8.54
N SER A 63 3.15 -2.30 -8.76
CA SER A 63 2.30 -1.34 -8.04
C SER A 63 2.32 -1.58 -6.54
N TRP A 64 2.34 -2.85 -6.08
CA TRP A 64 2.45 -3.19 -4.67
C TRP A 64 3.71 -2.61 -4.04
N ILE A 65 4.89 -2.89 -4.62
CA ILE A 65 6.17 -2.43 -4.09
C ILE A 65 6.25 -0.89 -4.15
N VAL A 66 5.93 -0.29 -5.30
CA VAL A 66 6.01 1.16 -5.49
C VAL A 66 5.12 1.89 -4.49
N ILE A 67 3.86 1.48 -4.35
CA ILE A 67 2.92 2.17 -3.47
C ILE A 67 3.25 1.90 -2.01
N ARG A 68 3.36 0.64 -1.60
CA ARG A 68 3.42 0.27 -0.17
C ARG A 68 4.81 0.39 0.44
N CYS A 69 5.86 0.10 -0.33
CA CYS A 69 7.23 0.12 0.18
C CYS A 69 7.97 1.43 -0.12
N PHE A 70 7.56 2.20 -1.13
CA PHE A 70 8.21 3.48 -1.45
C PHE A 70 7.34 4.70 -1.16
N ILE A 71 6.13 4.79 -1.76
CA ILE A 71 5.28 5.99 -1.63
C ILE A 71 4.84 6.20 -0.17
N TYR A 72 4.31 5.16 0.49
CA TYR A 72 3.79 5.28 1.87
C TYR A 72 4.86 5.70 2.90
N PRO A 73 6.05 5.08 2.95
CA PRO A 73 7.12 5.54 3.84
C PRO A 73 7.64 6.93 3.48
N SER A 74 7.75 7.27 2.20
CA SER A 74 8.16 8.62 1.77
C SER A 74 7.16 9.69 2.22
N LEU A 75 5.86 9.37 2.19
CA LEU A 75 4.81 10.24 2.72
C LEU A 75 4.97 10.46 4.23
N LEU A 76 5.30 9.42 4.99
CA LEU A 76 5.54 9.54 6.44
C LEU A 76 6.66 10.55 6.72
N VAL A 77 7.79 10.44 6.00
CA VAL A 77 8.92 11.37 6.16
C VAL A 77 8.48 12.81 5.83
N LYS A 78 7.68 13.00 4.77
CA LYS A 78 7.14 14.32 4.44
C LYS A 78 6.20 14.87 5.53
N MET A 79 5.38 14.03 6.17
CA MET A 79 4.53 14.46 7.30
C MET A 79 5.36 14.93 8.49
N VAL A 80 6.40 14.17 8.84
CA VAL A 80 7.29 14.52 9.94
C VAL A 80 7.99 15.85 9.65
N ASN A 81 8.50 16.04 8.43
CA ASN A 81 9.13 17.30 8.03
C ASN A 81 8.16 18.48 8.10
N LEU A 82 6.92 18.32 7.64
CA LEU A 82 5.89 19.36 7.74
C LEU A 82 5.52 19.68 9.19
N ALA A 83 5.45 18.67 10.07
CA ALA A 83 5.20 18.89 11.48
C ALA A 83 6.35 19.66 12.16
N ILE A 84 7.60 19.33 11.84
CA ILE A 84 8.78 20.05 12.37
C ILE A 84 8.75 21.51 11.92
N ILE A 85 8.51 21.78 10.63
CA ILE A 85 8.39 23.15 10.10
C ILE A 85 7.25 23.89 10.79
N GLY A 86 6.10 23.24 10.97
CA GLY A 86 4.95 23.82 11.67
C GLY A 86 5.27 24.21 13.13
N ILE A 87 6.01 23.36 13.86
CA ILE A 87 6.46 23.66 15.23
C ILE A 87 7.42 24.84 15.24
N GLN A 88 8.39 24.87 14.31
CA GLN A 88 9.38 25.97 14.22
C GLN A 88 8.73 27.32 13.93
N LEU A 89 7.70 27.36 13.08
CA LEU A 89 7.02 28.60 12.70
C LEU A 89 6.04 29.10 13.77
N SER A 90 5.32 28.19 14.43
CA SER A 90 4.25 28.54 15.37
C SER A 90 4.72 28.64 16.84
N GLY A 91 5.86 28.07 17.18
CA GLY A 91 6.34 27.94 18.56
C GLY A 91 5.51 27.00 19.44
N HIS A 92 4.44 26.40 18.91
CA HIS A 92 3.57 25.48 19.63
C HIS A 92 3.90 24.04 19.26
N PHE A 93 4.06 23.19 20.28
CA PHE A 93 4.36 21.77 20.08
C PHE A 93 3.14 20.93 19.68
N TRP A 94 1.92 21.43 19.87
CA TRP A 94 0.70 20.68 19.60
C TRP A 94 0.00 21.17 18.34
N HIS A 95 -0.07 20.30 17.35
CA HIS A 95 -0.73 20.51 16.06
C HIS A 95 -1.50 19.25 15.70
N TRP A 96 -2.74 19.40 15.22
CA TRP A 96 -3.56 18.29 14.71
C TRP A 96 -2.81 17.36 13.73
N PRO A 97 -1.97 17.85 12.81
CA PRO A 97 -1.06 17.05 11.98
C PRO A 97 -0.22 15.98 12.72
N LEU A 98 0.20 16.25 13.96
CA LEU A 98 1.04 15.32 14.73
C LEU A 98 0.29 14.03 15.10
N LEU A 99 -1.04 14.07 15.26
CA LEU A 99 -1.84 12.88 15.53
C LEU A 99 -1.90 11.92 14.34
N PHE A 100 -1.70 12.42 13.12
CA PHE A 100 -1.73 11.61 11.91
C PHE A 100 -0.43 10.86 11.66
N ILE A 101 0.71 11.34 12.18
CA ILE A 101 2.01 10.68 12.07
C ILE A 101 2.02 9.27 12.67
N PRO A 102 1.63 9.05 13.95
CA PRO A 102 1.62 7.70 14.53
C PRO A 102 0.62 6.77 13.82
N LEU A 103 -0.51 7.33 13.36
CA LEU A 103 -1.51 6.64 12.56
C LEU A 103 -0.93 6.13 11.23
N HIS A 104 -0.23 6.99 10.50
CA HIS A 104 0.42 6.66 9.23
C HIS A 104 1.62 5.73 9.40
N PHE A 105 2.37 5.89 10.49
CA PHE A 105 3.45 4.98 10.86
C PHE A 105 2.91 3.56 11.07
N PHE A 106 1.81 3.41 11.81
CA PHE A 106 1.15 2.12 11.98
C PHE A 106 0.70 1.51 10.65
N LEU A 107 0.15 2.32 9.73
CA LEU A 107 -0.19 1.87 8.37
C LEU A 107 1.05 1.44 7.57
N CYS A 108 2.19 2.13 7.71
CA CYS A 108 3.46 1.73 7.09
C CYS A 108 3.94 0.38 7.63
N VAL A 109 3.86 0.15 8.94
CA VAL A 109 4.22 -1.14 9.56
C VAL A 109 3.30 -2.25 9.05
N LEU A 110 1.99 -2.02 8.96
CA LEU A 110 1.06 -2.98 8.37
C LEU A 110 1.38 -3.27 6.90
N ASN A 111 1.72 -2.23 6.13
CA ASN A 111 2.16 -2.38 4.74
C ASN A 111 3.42 -3.24 4.61
N LEU A 112 4.40 -3.07 5.50
CA LEU A 112 5.60 -3.91 5.54
C LEU A 112 5.26 -5.36 5.92
N LYS A 113 4.40 -5.57 6.93
CA LYS A 113 3.92 -6.91 7.30
C LYS A 113 3.25 -7.60 6.11
N TRP A 114 2.34 -6.92 5.43
CA TRP A 114 1.66 -7.50 4.27
C TRP A 114 2.60 -7.76 3.09
N SER A 115 3.61 -6.92 2.89
CA SER A 115 4.67 -7.21 1.92
C SER A 115 5.46 -8.47 2.31
N TYR A 116 5.79 -8.64 3.58
CA TYR A 116 6.42 -9.87 4.07
C TYR A 116 5.52 -11.09 3.82
N ASP A 117 4.26 -11.05 4.23
CA ASP A 117 3.29 -12.14 4.04
C ASP A 117 3.08 -12.48 2.56
N LEU A 118 3.17 -11.49 1.66
CA LEU A 118 3.04 -11.69 0.21
C LEU A 118 4.28 -12.36 -0.40
N PHE A 119 5.49 -11.93 0.00
CA PHE A 119 6.73 -12.42 -0.58
C PHE A 119 7.26 -13.69 0.10
N GLU A 120 6.91 -13.94 1.37
CA GLU A 120 7.30 -15.13 2.12
C GLU A 120 6.99 -16.44 1.36
N PRO A 121 5.76 -16.72 0.88
CA PRO A 121 5.48 -17.96 0.15
C PRO A 121 6.24 -18.05 -1.16
N ILE A 122 6.49 -16.93 -1.84
CA ILE A 122 7.24 -16.88 -3.10
C ILE A 122 8.71 -17.24 -2.86
N ILE A 123 9.32 -16.63 -1.83
CA ILE A 123 10.72 -16.87 -1.44
C ILE A 123 10.87 -18.31 -0.94
N ARG A 124 9.99 -18.78 -0.06
CA ARG A 124 10.01 -20.16 0.45
C ARG A 124 9.87 -21.19 -0.67
N LYS A 125 8.99 -20.94 -1.65
CA LYS A 125 8.84 -21.82 -2.84
C LYS A 125 10.09 -21.84 -3.71
N ARG A 126 10.75 -20.68 -3.87
CA ARG A 126 12.01 -20.56 -4.63
C ARG A 126 13.19 -21.23 -3.91
N MET A 127 13.25 -21.13 -2.59
CA MET A 127 14.29 -21.74 -1.75
C MET A 127 14.14 -23.26 -1.60
N LYS A 128 12.90 -23.79 -1.60
CA LYS A 128 12.66 -25.24 -1.44
C LYS A 128 12.93 -26.10 -2.68
N GLY A 129 13.26 -25.50 -3.83
CA GLY A 129 13.69 -26.22 -5.04
C GLY A 129 12.65 -27.18 -5.63
N ASN A 130 12.11 -26.86 -6.82
CA ASN A 130 11.46 -27.84 -7.73
C ASN A 130 10.36 -28.78 -7.17
N GLY A 131 9.60 -28.37 -6.16
CA GLY A 131 8.43 -29.13 -5.68
C GLY A 131 7.10 -28.53 -6.13
N ALA A 132 6.50 -29.13 -7.17
CA ALA A 132 5.10 -28.99 -7.61
C ALA A 132 4.59 -27.61 -8.11
N LYS A 133 4.26 -27.59 -9.41
CA LYS A 133 3.35 -26.62 -10.04
C LYS A 133 1.94 -26.77 -9.45
N GLN A 134 1.66 -26.20 -8.30
CA GLN A 134 0.30 -25.79 -7.96
C GLN A 134 0.26 -24.27 -7.83
N ALA A 135 -0.60 -23.66 -8.66
CA ALA A 135 -0.96 -22.27 -8.59
C ALA A 135 -1.86 -22.07 -7.37
N THR A 136 -1.30 -22.14 -6.18
CA THR A 136 -1.94 -21.55 -5.01
C THR A 136 -1.86 -20.05 -5.20
N VAL A 137 -2.92 -19.49 -5.79
CA VAL A 137 -3.20 -18.06 -5.77
C VAL A 137 -3.07 -17.63 -4.32
N ALA A 138 -2.07 -16.81 -4.01
CA ALA A 138 -1.97 -16.19 -2.71
C ALA A 138 -3.27 -15.41 -2.49
N THR A 139 -4.18 -15.98 -1.72
CA THR A 139 -5.37 -15.33 -1.20
C THR A 139 -4.84 -14.30 -0.21
N GLY A 140 -4.42 -13.14 -0.72
CA GLY A 140 -3.96 -12.01 0.08
C GLY A 140 -5.09 -11.47 0.95
N LEU A 141 -5.40 -12.20 2.01
CA LEU A 141 -6.24 -11.86 3.15
C LEU A 141 -5.38 -11.95 4.40
#